data_AF-A0A3B8V1L7-F1
#
_entry.id   AF-A0A3B8V1L7-F1
#
_cell.length_a   1.000
_cell.length_b   1.000
_cell.length_c   1.000
_cell.angle_alpha   90.00
_cell.angle_beta   90.00
_cell.angle_gamma   90.00
#
_symmetry.space_group_name_H-M   'P 1'
#
loop_
_entity.id
_entity.type
_entity.pdbx_description
1 polymer ?
#
loop_
_entity_poly.entity_id
_entity_poly.type
_entity_poly.pdbx_seq_one_letter_code
_entity_poly.pdbx_strand_id
1 'polypeptide(L)' 'VKARGIAVTALARDRPDGASVVSRYFAPNVSVDEDPVTGSLHASLGLLWRDDLGPTFLTWQGGPRGG' A
#
# COMPACT_ATOMS: atom_id res chain seq x y z
N VAL A 1 -0.41 5.85 19.19
CA VAL A 1 -1.44 4.95 18.61
C VAL A 1 -1.05 3.52 18.92
N LYS A 2 -1.95 2.67 19.42
CA LYS A 2 -1.72 1.21 19.47
C LYS A 2 -2.25 0.61 18.16
N ALA A 3 -1.35 0.12 17.30
CA ALA A 3 -1.69 -0.50 16.03
C ALA A 3 -0.80 -1.73 15.75
N ARG A 4 -1.27 -2.64 14.89
CA ARG A 4 -0.50 -3.81 14.44
C ARG A 4 0.69 -3.43 13.56
N GLY A 5 0.52 -2.40 12.75
CA GLY A 5 1.54 -1.87 11.85
C GLY A 5 1.15 -0.50 11.30
N ILE A 6 2.02 0.04 10.46
CA ILE A 6 1.86 1.33 9.79
C ILE A 6 1.98 1.08 8.29
N ALA A 7 0.97 1.54 7.55
CA ALA A 7 1.03 1.63 6.10
C ALA A 7 1.50 3.04 5.71
N VAL A 8 2.45 3.09 4.78
CA VAL A 8 2.86 4.33 4.10
C VAL A 8 2.35 4.24 2.68
N THR A 9 1.63 5.25 2.21
CA THR A 9 1.00 5.26 0.88
C THR A 9 1.27 6.58 0.19
N ALA A 10 1.47 6.55 -1.13
CA ALA A 10 1.66 7.76 -1.92
C ALA A 10 1.09 7.60 -3.33
N LEU A 11 0.72 8.72 -3.95
CA LEU A 11 0.47 8.74 -5.39
C LEU A 11 1.73 8.37 -6.14
N ALA A 12 1.58 7.43 -7.07
CA ALA A 12 2.63 7.06 -7.99
C ALA A 12 2.71 8.09 -9.12
N ARG A 13 3.92 8.47 -9.51
CA ARG A 13 4.17 9.26 -10.73
C ARG A 13 5.05 8.45 -11.66
N ASP A 14 4.65 8.36 -12.92
CA ASP A 14 5.43 7.80 -14.02
C ASP A 14 5.93 6.35 -13.78
N ARG A 15 5.11 5.52 -13.12
CA ARG A 15 5.46 4.10 -12.95
C ARG A 15 5.21 3.32 -14.24
N PRO A 16 6.16 2.47 -14.68
CA PRO A 16 6.01 1.66 -15.88
C PRO A 16 4.85 0.65 -15.84
N ASP A 17 4.45 0.21 -14.64
CA ASP A 17 3.36 -0.75 -14.44
C ASP A 17 1.96 -0.11 -14.36
N GLY A 18 1.88 1.22 -14.47
CA GLY A 18 0.61 1.95 -14.45
C GLY A 18 -0.05 2.05 -13.07
N ALA A 19 0.62 1.63 -11.99
CA ALA A 19 0.09 1.83 -10.64
C ALA A 19 -0.12 3.32 -10.36
N SER A 20 -1.28 3.67 -9.80
CA SER A 20 -1.67 5.04 -9.40
C SER A 20 -1.30 5.32 -7.94
N VAL A 21 -1.19 4.28 -7.11
CA VAL A 21 -0.77 4.36 -5.71
C VAL A 21 0.33 3.35 -5.44
N VAL A 22 1.37 3.77 -4.73
CA VAL A 22 2.37 2.87 -4.14
C VAL A 22 2.22 2.80 -2.63
N SER A 23 2.58 1.65 -2.04
CA SER A 23 2.54 1.48 -0.60
C SER A 23 3.68 0.64 -0.02
N ARG A 24 3.92 0.75 1.29
CA ARG A 24 4.77 -0.14 2.11
C ARG A 24 4.08 -0.39 3.45
N TYR A 25 4.26 -1.58 4.03
CA TYR A 25 3.63 -1.94 5.31
C TYR A 25 4.65 -2.45 6.32
N PHE A 26 4.79 -1.75 7.45
CA PHE A 26 5.73 -2.08 8.52
C PHE A 26 4.98 -2.50 9.78
N ALA A 27 5.27 -3.69 10.31
CA ALA A 27 4.51 -4.25 11.43
C ALA A 27 5.41 -4.87 12.52
N PRO A 28 6.41 -4.12 13.05
CA PRO A 28 7.36 -4.64 14.01
C PRO A 28 6.70 -5.12 15.32
N ASN A 29 5.53 -4.57 15.66
CA ASN A 29 4.75 -4.97 16.83
C ASN A 29 4.24 -6.42 16.76
N VAL A 30 4.28 -7.04 15.58
CA VAL A 30 3.95 -8.46 15.36
C VAL A 30 5.12 -9.22 14.75
N SER A 31 6.36 -8.75 14.99
CA SER A 31 7.61 -9.38 14.54
C SER A 31 7.75 -9.48 13.01
N VAL A 32 7.12 -8.56 12.27
CA VAL A 32 7.28 -8.43 10.82
C VAL A 32 7.84 -7.05 10.53
N ASP A 33 9.14 -6.97 10.23
CA ASP A 33 9.80 -5.69 9.94
C ASP A 33 9.10 -4.98 8.78
N GLU A 34 8.89 -5.70 7.68
CA GLU A 34 8.12 -5.27 6.52
C GLU A 34 7.43 -6.47 5.87
N ASP A 35 6.13 -6.35 5.62
CA ASP A 35 5.40 -7.32 4.82
C ASP A 35 5.52 -6.91 3.34
N PRO A 36 6.03 -7.79 2.45
CA PRO A 36 6.23 -7.44 1.05
C PRO A 36 4.92 -7.20 0.27
N VAL A 37 3.82 -7.89 0.61
CA VAL A 37 2.51 -7.72 -0.06
C VAL A 37 1.39 -8.00 0.93
N THR A 38 0.67 -6.95 1.33
CA THR A 38 -0.36 -6.99 2.36
C THR A 38 -1.74 -6.83 1.72
N GLY A 39 -2.49 -7.93 1.59
CA GLY A 39 -3.82 -7.92 0.95
C GLY A 39 -4.85 -7.04 1.68
N SER A 40 -4.79 -6.98 3.01
CA SER A 40 -5.68 -6.10 3.80
C SER A 40 -5.38 -4.61 3.59
N LEU A 41 -4.13 -4.27 3.28
CA LEU A 41 -3.77 -2.90 2.89
C LEU A 41 -4.40 -2.57 1.54
N HIS A 42 -4.34 -3.46 0.55
CA HIS A 42 -4.97 -3.28 -0.76
C HIS A 42 -6.48 -3.01 -0.66
N ALA A 43 -7.19 -3.76 0.19
CA ALA A 43 -8.61 -3.50 0.46
C ALA A 43 -8.84 -2.11 1.08
N SER A 44 -7.94 -1.69 1.97
CA SER A 44 -8.03 -0.39 2.65
C SER A 44 -7.69 0.79 1.74
N LEU A 45 -6.80 0.60 0.77
CA LEU A 45 -6.44 1.62 -0.23
C LEU A 45 -7.65 2.04 -1.06
N GLY A 46 -8.52 1.08 -1.40
CA GLY A 46 -9.80 1.34 -2.07
C GLY A 46 -10.65 2.38 -1.34
N LEU A 47 -10.67 2.35 0.00
CA LEU A 47 -11.40 3.34 0.81
C LEU A 47 -10.65 4.66 0.94
N LEU A 48 -9.32 4.61 1.03
CA LEU A 48 -8.48 5.78 1.26
C LEU A 48 -8.38 6.70 0.03
N TRP A 49 -8.28 6.12 -1.17
CA TRP A 49 -7.95 6.86 -2.40
C TRP A 49 -9.10 6.98 -3.40
N ARG A 50 -10.24 6.32 -3.18
CA ARG A 50 -11.37 6.38 -4.13
C ARG A 50 -11.87 7.78 -4.43
N ASP A 51 -11.87 8.67 -3.44
CA ASP A 51 -12.42 10.01 -3.60
C ASP A 51 -11.45 10.90 -4.41
N ASP A 52 -10.15 10.60 -4.38
CA ASP A 52 -9.11 11.32 -5.12
C ASP A 52 -8.88 10.75 -6.54
N LEU A 53 -8.98 9.43 -6.70
CA LEU A 53 -8.60 8.71 -7.93
C LEU A 53 -9.79 8.12 -8.69
N GLY A 54 -10.97 8.11 -8.08
CA GLY A 54 -12.16 7.46 -8.63
C GLY A 54 -12.28 5.98 -8.25
N PRO A 55 -13.29 5.28 -8.79
CA PRO A 55 -13.67 3.93 -8.37
C PRO A 55 -12.69 2.83 -8.81
N THR A 56 -11.83 3.13 -9.78
CA THR A 56 -10.89 2.18 -10.37
C THR A 56 -9.52 2.82 -10.46
N PHE A 57 -8.55 2.23 -9.78
CA PHE A 57 -7.14 2.61 -9.86
C PHE A 57 -6.27 1.38 -9.57
N LEU A 58 -5.02 1.45 -10.02
CA LEU A 58 -4.04 0.38 -9.79
C LEU A 58 -3.17 0.72 -8.59
N THR A 59 -2.84 -0.30 -7.80
CA THR A 59 -1.98 -0.16 -6.62
C THR A 59 -0.82 -1.12 -6.72
N TRP A 60 0.31 -0.76 -6.12
CA TRP A 60 1.47 -1.62 -6.00
C TRP A 60 2.11 -1.50 -4.62
N GLN A 61 2.40 -2.62 -3.96
CA GLN A 61 3.16 -2.62 -2.71
C GLN A 61 4.64 -2.87 -3.00
N GLY A 62 5.49 -1.97 -2.52
CA GLY A 62 6.90 -1.99 -2.81
C GLY A 62 7.74 -2.91 -1.92
N GLY A 63 9.03 -2.96 -2.27
CA GLY A 63 10.03 -3.79 -1.60
C GLY A 63 10.68 -4.79 -2.55
N PRO A 64 11.69 -5.56 -2.09
CA PRO A 64 12.46 -6.47 -2.95
C PRO A 64 11.64 -7.57 -3.63
N ARG A 65 10.49 -7.94 -3.05
CA ARG A 65 9.54 -8.94 -3.59
C ARG A 65 8.23 -8.35 -4.08
N GLY A 66 8.07 -7.02 -4.01
CA GLY A 66 6.78 -6.32 -4.06
C GLY A 66 5.82 -6.76 -5.17
N GLY A 67 4.53 -6.44 -4.97
CA GLY A 67 3.42 -6.89 -5.81
C GLY A 67 2.18 -6.05 -5.60
#